data_AF-A0A1V5B267-F1
#
_entry.id   AF-A0A1V5B267-F1
#
_cell.length_a   1.000
_cell.length_b   1.000
_cell.length_c   1.000
_cell.angle_alpha   90.00
_cell.angle_beta   90.00
_cell.angle_gamma   90.00
#
_symmetry.space_group_name_H-M   'P 1'
#
loop_
_entity.id
_entity.type
_entity.pdbx_description
1 polymer ?
#
loop_
_entity_poly.entity_id
_entity_poly.type
_entity_poly.pdbx_seq_one_letter_code
_entity_poly.pdbx_strand_id
1 'polypeptide(L)'
;MIEEFSKMPFDEKVAFLVENLRNLPDDLADEGAKILVEAGETEYAVVLAREKGMIDRALQILVDARDYLWAALIAKNSGRVEESEKLYREGLAYYIDMEMFGRALSAATALRLPEEEIDALFQKGIEVESRGVSLEASRNMIECTMESLEIALLGRDDELSMQVMDAVKEMRNRNEERAEEHNDETKSE
;
A
#
# COMPACT_ATOMS: atom_id res chain seq x y z
N MET A 1 -36.57 13.25 14.72
CA MET A 1 -35.21 13.05 14.18
C MET A 1 -34.13 13.14 15.25
N ILE A 2 -33.76 14.30 15.81
CA ILE A 2 -32.67 14.39 16.83
C ILE A 2 -32.99 13.57 18.10
N GLU A 3 -34.20 13.72 18.64
CA GLU A 3 -34.61 12.95 19.83
C GLU A 3 -34.65 11.43 19.56
N GLU A 4 -35.00 11.02 18.35
CA GLU A 4 -35.02 9.61 17.96
C GLU A 4 -33.59 9.09 17.80
N PHE A 5 -32.74 9.85 17.11
CA PHE A 5 -31.31 9.53 16.95
C PHE A 5 -30.64 9.38 18.31
N SER A 6 -30.87 10.28 19.26
CA SER A 6 -30.27 10.23 20.60
C SER A 6 -30.57 8.93 21.36
N LYS A 7 -31.75 8.34 21.11
CA LYS A 7 -32.26 7.11 21.78
C LYS A 7 -31.81 5.83 21.09
N MET A 8 -31.26 5.90 19.88
CA MET A 8 -30.78 4.72 19.15
C MET A 8 -29.56 4.10 19.85
N PRO A 9 -29.43 2.77 19.85
CA PRO A 9 -28.18 2.07 20.16
C PRO A 9 -27.03 2.53 19.25
N PHE A 10 -25.79 2.34 19.69
CA PHE A 10 -24.60 2.80 18.96
C PHE A 10 -24.53 2.24 17.54
N ASP A 11 -24.67 0.93 17.36
CA ASP A 11 -24.59 0.29 16.04
C ASP A 11 -25.69 0.80 15.09
N GLU A 12 -26.89 1.08 15.62
CA GLU A 12 -27.98 1.67 14.85
C GLU A 12 -27.69 3.14 14.47
N LYS A 13 -27.05 3.91 15.35
CA LYS A 13 -26.58 5.27 15.03
C LYS A 13 -25.57 5.24 13.89
N VAL A 14 -24.60 4.32 13.92
CA VAL A 14 -23.58 4.18 12.86
C VAL A 14 -24.26 3.86 11.52
N ALA A 15 -25.13 2.83 11.49
CA ALA A 15 -25.85 2.47 10.28
C ALA A 15 -26.69 3.65 9.74
N PHE A 16 -27.43 4.33 10.61
CA PHE A 16 -28.22 5.51 10.25
C PHE A 16 -27.35 6.61 9.63
N LEU A 17 -26.20 6.91 10.23
CA LEU A 17 -25.29 7.95 9.74
C LEU A 17 -24.73 7.59 8.35
N VAL A 18 -24.29 6.34 8.15
CA VAL A 18 -23.77 5.87 6.86
C VAL A 18 -24.84 5.95 5.76
N GLU A 19 -26.08 5.59 6.06
CA GLU A 19 -27.18 5.67 5.08
C GLU A 19 -27.60 7.11 4.75
N ASN A 20 -27.41 8.05 5.68
CA ASN A 20 -27.95 9.41 5.59
C ASN A 20 -26.89 10.51 5.45
N LEU A 21 -25.62 10.16 5.21
CA LEU A 21 -24.45 11.04 5.11
C LEU A 21 -24.68 12.41 4.44
N ARG A 22 -25.33 12.43 3.27
CA ARG A 22 -25.55 13.67 2.48
C ARG A 22 -26.75 14.49 2.95
N ASN A 23 -27.72 13.84 3.58
CA ASN A 23 -29.01 14.42 3.94
C ASN A 23 -29.18 14.61 5.46
N LEU A 24 -28.10 14.40 6.22
CA LEU A 24 -28.12 14.56 7.67
C LEU A 24 -28.40 16.03 8.04
N PRO A 25 -29.21 16.32 9.06
CA PRO A 25 -29.30 17.66 9.63
C PRO A 25 -27.93 18.22 10.08
N ASP A 26 -27.71 19.54 9.94
CA ASP A 26 -26.42 20.18 10.25
C ASP A 26 -26.08 20.13 11.74
N ASP A 27 -27.09 20.16 12.61
CA ASP A 27 -26.97 20.03 14.06
C ASP A 27 -26.52 18.64 14.52
N LEU A 28 -26.71 17.61 13.69
CA LEU A 28 -26.21 16.26 13.92
C LEU A 28 -24.84 16.00 13.29
N ALA A 29 -24.30 16.92 12.49
CA ALA A 29 -23.10 16.67 11.69
C ALA A 29 -21.84 16.42 12.52
N ASP A 30 -21.57 17.25 13.53
CA ASP A 30 -20.36 17.10 14.37
C ASP A 30 -20.45 15.88 15.29
N GLU A 31 -21.60 15.66 15.93
CA GLU A 31 -21.85 14.46 16.75
C GLU A 31 -21.78 13.20 15.90
N GLY A 32 -22.40 13.21 14.72
CA GLY A 32 -22.37 12.11 13.77
C GLY A 32 -20.95 11.79 13.31
N ALA A 33 -20.14 12.81 12.99
CA ALA A 33 -18.75 12.60 12.62
C ALA A 33 -17.92 11.97 13.76
N LYS A 34 -18.18 12.36 15.02
CA LYS A 34 -17.53 11.75 16.20
C LYS A 34 -17.91 10.27 16.34
N ILE A 35 -19.20 9.95 16.25
CA ILE A 35 -19.69 8.57 16.34
C ILE A 35 -19.06 7.69 15.25
N LEU A 36 -18.97 8.20 14.01
CA LEU A 36 -18.32 7.48 12.92
C LEU A 36 -16.83 7.24 13.18
N VAL A 37 -16.10 8.22 13.71
CA VAL A 37 -14.69 8.02 14.12
C VAL A 37 -14.58 6.96 15.22
N GLU A 38 -15.44 7.01 16.23
CA GLU A 38 -15.46 6.01 17.32
C GLU A 38 -15.75 4.60 16.82
N ALA A 39 -16.55 4.47 15.76
CA ALA A 39 -16.84 3.20 15.09
C ALA A 39 -15.72 2.72 14.16
N GLY A 40 -14.66 3.51 13.95
CA GLY A 40 -13.60 3.22 12.97
C GLY A 40 -13.95 3.61 11.53
N GLU A 41 -15.13 4.18 11.30
CA GLU A 41 -15.66 4.60 10.00
C GLU A 41 -15.10 5.98 9.57
N THR A 42 -13.77 6.07 9.53
CA THR A 42 -13.02 7.34 9.35
C THR A 42 -13.37 8.01 8.02
N GLU A 43 -13.46 7.24 6.93
CA GLU A 43 -13.78 7.80 5.61
C GLU A 43 -15.17 8.45 5.59
N TYR A 44 -16.16 7.79 6.18
CA TYR A 44 -17.51 8.32 6.28
C TYR A 44 -17.55 9.57 7.16
N ALA A 45 -16.83 9.59 8.29
CA ALA A 45 -16.74 10.77 9.14
C ALA A 45 -16.18 12.00 8.40
N VAL A 46 -15.13 11.79 7.59
CA VAL A 46 -14.49 12.82 6.78
C VAL A 46 -15.43 13.32 5.67
N VAL A 47 -16.12 12.40 5.00
CA VAL A 47 -17.12 12.76 3.97
C VAL A 47 -18.24 13.59 4.60
N LEU A 48 -18.79 13.16 5.75
CA LEU A 48 -19.82 13.92 6.47
C LEU A 48 -19.34 15.34 6.77
N ALA A 49 -18.16 15.46 7.38
CA ALA A 49 -17.59 16.75 7.75
C ALA A 49 -17.38 17.66 6.53
N ARG A 50 -16.84 17.11 5.42
CA ARG A 50 -16.60 17.87 4.19
C ARG A 50 -17.90 18.34 3.54
N GLU A 51 -18.89 17.46 3.38
CA GLU A 51 -20.18 17.80 2.76
C GLU A 51 -20.95 18.86 3.57
N LYS A 52 -20.70 18.92 4.88
CA LYS A 52 -21.25 19.94 5.79
C LYS A 52 -20.38 21.19 5.91
N GLY A 53 -19.35 21.34 5.09
CA GLY A 53 -18.46 22.50 5.09
C GLY A 53 -17.56 22.61 6.33
N MET A 54 -17.51 21.58 7.18
CA MET A 54 -16.69 21.50 8.39
C MET A 54 -15.25 21.09 8.03
N ILE A 55 -14.58 21.86 7.17
CA ILE A 55 -13.27 21.52 6.61
C ILE A 55 -12.22 21.30 7.70
N ASP A 56 -12.16 22.17 8.72
CA ASP A 56 -11.22 22.03 9.84
C ASP A 56 -11.41 20.69 10.57
N ARG A 57 -12.67 20.27 10.74
CA ARG A 57 -12.99 18.99 11.37
C ARG A 57 -12.56 17.81 10.50
N ALA A 58 -12.79 17.87 9.20
CA ALA A 58 -12.36 16.84 8.25
C ALA A 58 -10.83 16.70 8.24
N LEU A 59 -10.10 17.81 8.24
CA LEU A 59 -8.64 17.82 8.30
C LEU A 59 -8.13 17.22 9.62
N GLN A 60 -8.73 17.60 10.76
CA GLN A 60 -8.36 17.06 12.07
C GLN A 60 -8.52 15.54 12.11
N ILE A 61 -9.66 15.01 11.65
CA ILE A 61 -9.93 13.57 11.62
C ILE A 61 -8.85 12.83 10.80
N LEU A 62 -8.47 13.37 9.63
CA LEU A 62 -7.46 12.76 8.78
C LEU A 62 -6.06 12.82 9.36
N VAL A 63 -5.68 13.94 9.99
CA VAL A 63 -4.38 14.08 10.66
C VAL A 63 -4.28 13.12 11.84
N ASP A 64 -5.34 12.97 12.63
CA ASP A 64 -5.39 12.02 13.74
C ASP A 64 -5.26 10.56 13.23
N ALA A 65 -5.89 10.26 12.09
CA ALA A 65 -5.76 8.98 11.39
C ALA A 65 -4.44 8.82 10.60
N ARG A 66 -3.55 9.81 10.62
CA ARG A 66 -2.28 9.86 9.85
C ARG A 66 -2.45 9.77 8.33
N ASP A 67 -3.63 10.11 7.80
CA ASP A 67 -3.88 10.21 6.36
C ASP A 67 -3.60 11.62 5.84
N TYR A 68 -2.32 11.98 5.82
CA TYR A 68 -1.87 13.30 5.38
C TYR A 68 -2.10 13.56 3.89
N LEU A 69 -2.17 12.51 3.04
CA LEU A 69 -2.38 12.71 1.59
C LEU A 69 -3.80 13.21 1.35
N TRP A 70 -4.78 12.57 1.98
CA TRP A 70 -6.16 13.00 1.83
C TRP A 70 -6.40 14.35 2.52
N ALA A 71 -5.80 14.58 3.69
CA ALA A 71 -5.88 15.86 4.37
C ALA A 71 -5.36 16.99 3.47
N ALA A 72 -4.18 16.81 2.87
CA ALA A 72 -3.59 17.78 1.97
C ALA A 72 -4.47 18.05 0.74
N LEU A 73 -5.11 17.02 0.17
CA LEU A 73 -6.04 17.17 -0.95
C LEU A 73 -7.28 17.97 -0.57
N ILE A 74 -7.88 17.71 0.60
CA ILE A 74 -9.04 18.47 1.08
C ILE A 74 -8.66 19.94 1.33
N ALA A 75 -7.52 20.19 1.98
CA ALA A 75 -7.04 21.54 2.22
C ALA A 75 -6.85 22.31 0.89
N LYS A 76 -6.20 21.69 -0.10
CA LYS A 76 -6.00 22.27 -1.43
C LYS A 76 -7.32 22.60 -2.14
N ASN A 77 -8.25 21.64 -2.16
CA ASN A 77 -9.56 21.82 -2.80
C ASN A 77 -10.42 22.89 -2.12
N SER A 78 -10.15 23.17 -0.84
CA SER A 78 -10.77 24.24 -0.07
C SER A 78 -10.04 25.59 -0.22
N GLY A 79 -9.06 25.69 -1.13
CA GLY A 79 -8.29 26.90 -1.38
C GLY A 79 -7.13 27.16 -0.39
N ARG A 80 -6.87 26.23 0.54
CA ARG A 80 -5.84 26.36 1.57
C ARG A 80 -4.51 25.76 1.12
N VAL A 81 -3.88 26.41 0.14
CA VAL A 81 -2.69 25.89 -0.55
C VAL A 81 -1.51 25.72 0.41
N GLU A 82 -1.24 26.69 1.28
CA GLU A 82 -0.12 26.63 2.24
C GLU A 82 -0.30 25.49 3.26
N GLU A 83 -1.52 25.29 3.75
CA GLU A 83 -1.85 24.18 4.65
C GLU A 83 -1.70 22.82 3.95
N SER A 84 -2.12 22.72 2.69
CA SER A 84 -1.91 21.53 1.86
C SER A 84 -0.43 21.19 1.71
N GLU A 85 0.42 22.17 1.38
CA GLU A 85 1.86 21.95 1.28
C GLU A 85 2.47 21.50 2.60
N LYS A 86 2.07 22.12 3.72
CA LYS A 86 2.51 21.72 5.05
C LYS A 86 2.14 20.27 5.35
N LEU A 87 0.89 19.88 5.08
CA LEU A 87 0.41 18.51 5.26
C LEU A 87 1.16 17.51 4.38
N TYR A 88 1.48 17.86 3.13
CA TYR A 88 2.33 17.00 2.28
C TYR A 88 3.74 16.85 2.84
N ARG A 89 4.36 17.90 3.40
CA ARG A 89 5.70 17.80 4.01
C ARG A 89 5.68 16.95 5.27
N GLU A 90 4.69 17.13 6.13
CA GLU A 90 4.51 16.30 7.34
C GLU A 90 4.24 14.83 6.97
N GLY A 91 3.36 14.60 5.99
CA GLY A 91 3.07 13.29 5.46
C GLY A 91 4.29 12.62 4.85
N LEU A 92 5.08 13.35 4.04
CA LEU A 92 6.31 12.83 3.45
C LEU A 92 7.28 12.29 4.50
N ALA A 93 7.56 13.07 5.54
CA ALA A 93 8.42 12.64 6.64
C ALA A 93 7.87 11.39 7.33
N TYR A 94 6.58 11.41 7.70
CA TYR A 94 5.91 10.27 8.33
C TYR A 94 5.94 9.00 7.47
N TYR A 95 5.65 9.10 6.17
CA TYR A 95 5.64 7.94 5.28
C TYR A 95 7.02 7.36 5.04
N ILE A 96 8.08 8.19 5.01
CA ILE A 96 9.45 7.70 4.94
C ILE A 96 9.82 6.92 6.21
N ASP A 97 9.49 7.47 7.38
CA ASP A 97 9.78 6.84 8.68
C ASP A 97 9.06 5.49 8.85
N MET A 98 7.84 5.40 8.33
CA MET A 98 7.02 4.18 8.34
C MET A 98 7.28 3.25 7.15
N GLU A 99 8.31 3.53 6.34
CA GLU A 99 8.66 2.80 5.11
C GLU A 99 7.50 2.66 4.09
N MET A 100 6.53 3.57 4.12
CA MET A 100 5.38 3.63 3.19
C MET A 100 5.74 4.38 1.90
N PHE A 101 6.75 3.91 1.17
CA PHE A 101 7.37 4.65 0.06
C PHE A 101 6.42 5.03 -1.08
N GLY A 102 5.39 4.23 -1.37
CA GLY A 102 4.37 4.61 -2.37
C GLY A 102 3.60 5.90 -1.99
N ARG A 103 3.29 6.08 -0.71
CA ARG A 103 2.65 7.30 -0.21
C ARG A 103 3.64 8.46 -0.10
N ALA A 104 4.89 8.18 0.29
CA ALA A 104 5.98 9.16 0.29
C ALA A 104 6.21 9.74 -1.12
N LEU A 105 6.27 8.90 -2.15
CA LEU A 105 6.40 9.31 -3.55
C LEU A 105 5.24 10.19 -4.00
N SER A 106 4.02 9.84 -3.61
CA SER A 106 2.83 10.64 -3.90
C SER A 106 2.94 12.05 -3.29
N ALA A 107 3.40 12.16 -2.04
CA ALA A 107 3.61 13.45 -1.37
C ALA A 107 4.75 14.25 -2.01
N ALA A 108 5.90 13.61 -2.29
CA ALA A 108 7.06 14.24 -2.95
C ALA A 108 6.70 14.80 -4.33
N THR A 109 5.93 14.03 -5.11
CA THR A 109 5.43 14.45 -6.42
C THR A 109 4.49 15.65 -6.30
N ALA A 110 3.56 15.63 -5.33
CA ALA A 110 2.64 16.73 -5.09
C ALA A 110 3.37 18.03 -4.68
N LEU A 111 4.48 17.90 -3.93
CA LEU A 111 5.39 18.99 -3.56
C LEU A 111 6.31 19.46 -4.69
N ARG A 112 6.34 18.73 -5.81
CA ARG A 112 7.25 18.98 -6.94
C ARG A 112 8.71 19.03 -6.51
N LEU A 113 9.10 18.06 -5.67
CA LEU A 113 10.51 17.89 -5.31
C LEU A 113 11.34 17.56 -6.58
N PRO A 114 12.67 17.81 -6.53
CA PRO A 114 13.56 17.44 -7.63
C PRO A 114 13.44 15.97 -8.03
N GLU A 115 13.56 15.67 -9.33
CA GLU A 115 13.45 14.30 -9.86
C GLU A 115 14.46 13.35 -9.18
N GLU A 116 15.67 13.83 -8.90
CA GLU A 116 16.71 13.07 -8.19
C GLU A 116 16.25 12.62 -6.78
N GLU A 117 15.49 13.45 -6.06
CA GLU A 117 14.94 13.10 -4.75
C GLU A 117 13.79 12.09 -4.85
N ILE A 118 12.95 12.22 -5.87
CA ILE A 118 11.85 11.28 -6.15
C ILE A 118 12.42 9.91 -6.55
N ASP A 119 13.44 9.88 -7.41
CA ASP A 119 14.13 8.65 -7.83
C ASP A 119 14.81 7.96 -6.64
N ALA A 120 15.46 8.73 -5.75
CA ALA A 120 16.05 8.18 -4.53
C ALA A 120 15.00 7.52 -3.62
N LEU A 121 13.82 8.14 -3.46
CA LEU A 121 12.69 7.55 -2.73
C LEU A 121 12.17 6.28 -3.40
N PHE A 122 12.11 6.27 -4.72
CA PHE A 122 11.66 5.12 -5.51
C PHE A 122 12.61 3.92 -5.34
N GLN A 123 13.92 4.15 -5.49
CA GLN A 123 14.93 3.10 -5.28
C GLN A 123 14.89 2.54 -3.86
N LYS A 124 14.79 3.41 -2.85
CA LYS A 124 14.68 2.97 -1.46
C LYS A 124 13.41 2.14 -1.22
N GLY A 125 12.30 2.48 -1.88
CA GLY A 125 11.08 1.67 -1.87
C GLY A 125 11.30 0.27 -2.44
N ILE A 126 11.98 0.15 -3.59
CA ILE A 126 12.35 -1.16 -4.18
C ILE A 126 13.22 -1.95 -3.21
N GLU A 127 14.25 -1.33 -2.62
CA GLU A 127 15.13 -1.97 -1.66
C GLU A 127 14.35 -2.53 -0.47
N VAL A 128 13.39 -1.77 0.07
CA VAL A 128 12.58 -2.20 1.22
C VAL A 128 11.65 -3.35 0.86
N GLU A 129 10.90 -3.23 -0.24
CA GLU A 129 9.98 -4.28 -0.71
C GLU A 129 10.72 -5.58 -1.07
N SER A 130 11.95 -5.47 -1.57
CA SER A 130 12.78 -6.62 -1.93
C SER A 130 13.43 -7.34 -0.74
N ARG A 131 13.48 -6.74 0.47
CA ARG A 131 14.05 -7.41 1.68
C ARG A 131 13.35 -8.72 2.05
N GLY A 132 12.09 -8.91 1.64
CA GLY A 132 11.32 -10.15 1.85
C GLY A 132 11.40 -11.16 0.69
N VAL A 133 11.92 -10.74 -0.47
CA VAL A 133 11.99 -11.57 -1.68
C VAL A 133 13.43 -12.05 -1.84
N SER A 134 13.80 -13.10 -1.12
CA SER A 134 15.06 -13.79 -1.44
C SER A 134 14.87 -14.61 -2.71
N LEU A 135 15.25 -14.01 -3.83
CA LEU A 135 15.36 -14.70 -5.12
C LEU A 135 16.32 -15.88 -5.02
N GLU A 136 17.39 -15.74 -4.23
CA GLU A 136 18.34 -16.82 -3.94
C GLU A 136 17.68 -17.98 -3.17
N ALA A 137 16.90 -17.70 -2.11
CA ALA A 137 16.17 -18.75 -1.39
C ALA A 137 15.10 -19.41 -2.27
N SER A 138 14.42 -18.64 -3.12
CA SER A 138 13.46 -19.15 -4.09
C SER A 138 14.14 -20.07 -5.11
N ARG A 139 15.30 -19.66 -5.61
CA ARG A 139 16.12 -20.46 -6.52
C ARG A 139 16.60 -21.75 -5.86
N ASN A 140 17.14 -21.66 -4.64
CA ASN A 140 17.58 -22.82 -3.87
C ASN A 140 16.42 -23.81 -3.62
N MET A 141 15.22 -23.31 -3.29
CA MET A 141 14.04 -24.17 -3.16
C MET A 141 13.67 -24.86 -4.47
N ILE A 142 13.70 -24.15 -5.60
CA ILE A 142 13.45 -24.74 -6.93
C ILE A 142 14.49 -25.83 -7.23
N GLU A 143 15.78 -25.56 -6.99
CA GLU A 143 16.86 -26.53 -7.16
C GLU A 143 16.65 -27.79 -6.30
N CYS A 144 16.35 -27.64 -5.01
CA CYS A 144 16.03 -28.78 -4.13
C CYS A 144 14.81 -29.58 -4.59
N THR A 145 13.77 -28.92 -5.12
CA THR A 145 12.59 -29.62 -5.65
C THR A 145 12.89 -30.39 -6.94
N MET A 146 13.77 -29.86 -7.80
CA MET A 146 14.20 -30.56 -9.02
C MET A 146 15.06 -31.78 -8.68
N GLU A 147 15.99 -31.67 -7.75
CA GLU A 147 16.79 -32.81 -7.27
C GLU A 147 15.90 -33.90 -6.66
N SER A 148 14.91 -33.50 -5.87
CA SER A 148 13.94 -34.43 -5.27
C SER A 148 13.09 -35.13 -6.33
N LEU A 149 12.71 -34.41 -7.40
CA LEU A 149 11.98 -34.97 -8.54
C LEU A 149 12.84 -35.97 -9.32
N GLU A 150 14.11 -35.66 -9.60
CA GLU A 150 15.06 -36.58 -10.23
C GLU A 150 15.20 -37.87 -9.40
N ILE A 151 15.38 -37.76 -8.08
CA ILE A 151 15.49 -38.92 -7.19
C ILE A 151 14.22 -39.78 -7.24
N ALA A 152 13.04 -39.17 -7.27
CA ALA A 152 11.76 -39.89 -7.32
C ALA A 152 11.51 -40.59 -8.68
N LEU A 153 12.17 -40.15 -9.74
CA LEU A 153 12.08 -40.72 -11.08
C LEU A 153 13.19 -41.75 -11.37
N LEU A 154 14.22 -41.86 -10.53
CA LEU A 154 15.27 -42.87 -10.66
C LEU A 154 14.68 -44.30 -10.62
N GLY A 155 14.93 -45.07 -11.68
CA GLY A 155 14.46 -46.45 -11.82
C GLY A 155 13.02 -46.61 -12.30
N ARG A 156 12.35 -45.51 -12.68
CA ARG A 156 11.08 -45.56 -13.42
C ARG A 156 11.37 -45.47 -14.91
N ASP A 157 11.09 -46.56 -15.63
CA ASP A 157 11.35 -46.68 -17.07
C ASP A 157 10.11 -46.38 -17.93
N ASP A 158 9.09 -45.72 -17.37
CA ASP A 158 7.94 -45.30 -18.15
C ASP A 158 8.24 -44.06 -19.01
N GLU A 159 7.59 -43.97 -20.17
CA GLU A 159 7.83 -42.93 -21.18
C GLU A 159 7.68 -41.51 -20.60
N LEU A 160 6.74 -41.31 -19.69
CA LEU A 160 6.51 -40.04 -19.02
C LEU A 160 7.67 -39.67 -18.09
N SER A 161 8.19 -40.63 -17.32
CA SER A 161 9.35 -40.42 -16.43
C SER A 161 10.61 -40.05 -17.22
N MET A 162 10.84 -40.66 -18.38
CA MET A 162 11.96 -40.30 -19.27
C MET A 162 11.83 -38.88 -19.83
N GLN A 163 10.65 -38.51 -20.32
CA GLN A 163 10.39 -37.15 -20.84
C GLN A 163 10.59 -36.07 -19.77
N VAL A 164 10.18 -36.35 -18.53
CA VAL A 164 10.37 -35.41 -17.41
C VAL A 164 11.85 -35.31 -17.02
N MET A 165 12.59 -36.43 -16.98
CA MET A 165 14.03 -36.42 -16.72
C MET A 165 14.82 -35.64 -17.77
N ASP A 166 14.47 -35.80 -19.05
CA ASP A 166 15.13 -35.06 -20.13
C ASP A 166 14.84 -33.55 -20.03
N ALA A 167 13.59 -33.17 -19.74
CA ALA A 167 13.21 -31.77 -19.56
C ALA A 167 13.93 -31.11 -18.37
N VAL A 168 14.11 -31.83 -17.25
CA VAL A 168 14.85 -31.33 -16.07
C VAL A 168 16.33 -31.12 -16.40
N LYS A 169 16.97 -32.08 -17.08
CA LYS A 169 18.37 -31.96 -17.52
C LYS A 169 18.58 -30.82 -18.51
N GLU A 170 17.68 -30.68 -19.47
CA GLU A 170 17.76 -29.60 -20.47
C GLU A 170 17.64 -28.22 -19.81
N MET A 171 16.77 -28.09 -18.81
CA MET A 171 16.61 -26.84 -18.06
C MET A 171 17.84 -26.53 -17.20
N ARG A 172 18.47 -27.56 -16.60
CA ARG A 172 19.71 -27.42 -15.82
C ARG A 172 20.89 -26.97 -16.68
N ASN A 173 21.10 -27.61 -17.83
CA ASN A 173 22.17 -27.23 -18.76
C ASN A 173 22.01 -25.78 -19.24
N ARG A 174 20.79 -25.37 -19.58
CA ARG A 174 20.50 -23.97 -19.95
C ARG A 174 20.78 -22.96 -18.84
N ASN A 175 20.60 -23.35 -17.57
CA ASN A 175 20.91 -22.49 -16.43
C ASN A 175 22.42 -22.42 -16.16
N GLU A 176 23.16 -23.50 -16.37
CA GLU A 176 24.61 -23.55 -16.25
C GLU A 176 25.27 -22.69 -17.35
N GLU A 177 24.82 -22.80 -18.60
CA GLU A 177 25.28 -21.97 -19.73
C GLU A 177 25.09 -20.47 -19.45
N ARG A 178 23.90 -20.07 -18.94
CA ARG A 178 23.61 -18.68 -18.58
C ARG A 178 24.45 -18.15 -17.42
N ALA A 179 24.82 -19.03 -16.48
CA ALA A 179 25.67 -18.64 -15.34
C ALA A 179 27.14 -18.49 -15.74
N GLU A 180 27.59 -19.24 -16.76
CA GLU A 180 28.93 -19.10 -17.35
C GLU A 180 29.05 -17.83 -18.20
N GLU A 181 28.05 -17.52 -19.03
CA GLU A 181 27.99 -16.28 -19.82
C GLU A 181 28.07 -15.03 -18.93
N HIS A 182 27.36 -15.02 -17.79
CA HIS A 182 27.35 -13.88 -16.87
C HIS A 182 28.69 -13.66 -16.13
N ASN A 183 29.50 -14.72 -15.96
CA ASN A 183 30.81 -14.69 -15.32
C ASN A 183 31.94 -14.23 -16.25
N ASP A 184 31.79 -14.39 -17.57
CA ASP A 184 32.76 -13.92 -18.57
C ASP A 184 32.59 -12.42 -18.88
N GLU A 185 31.36 -11.90 -18.81
CA GLU A 185 31.09 -10.46 -18.96
C GLU A 185 31.64 -9.65 -17.78
N THR A 186 31.56 -10.16 -16.55
CA THR A 186 32.05 -9.47 -15.33
C THR A 186 33.57 -9.54 -15.12
N LYS A 187 34.28 -10.40 -15.85
CA LYS A 187 35.76 -10.48 -15.85
C LYS A 187 36.43 -9.67 -16.96
N SER A 188 35.64 -9.08 -17.86
CA SER A 188 36.11 -8.34 -19.03
C SER A 188 36.07 -6.81 -18.84
N GLU A 189 35.68 -6.32 -17.65
CA GLU A 189 35.81 -4.94 -17.17
C GLU A 189 36.95 -4.80 -16.15
#